data_AF-A0A9Q4PXZ4-F1
#
_entry.id   AF-A0A9Q4PXZ4-F1
#
_cell.length_a   1.000
_cell.length_b   1.000
_cell.length_c   1.000
_cell.angle_alpha   90.00
_cell.angle_beta   90.00
_cell.angle_gamma   90.00
#
_symmetry.space_group_name_H-M   'P 1'
#
loop_
_entity.id
_entity.type
_entity.pdbx_description
1 polymer ?
#
loop_
_entity_poly.entity_id
_entity_poly.type
_entity_poly.pdbx_seq_one_letter_code
_entity_poly.pdbx_strand_id
1 'polypeptide(L)'
;MNSISDSEKHETEPSKYRVIQHGGSSDPTTKIRDLSFILDHWDVFTENLEDPILDEQFSTAMVGSAYTRSSSALTLRQLFGMWRKGEGIHARFYDENREIITEPLYMVGMGGSVLSGAFVFWGIVPSQGLIVISDICPELGKCSVRSNIVRYLKASKEV
;
A
#
# COMPACT_ATOMS: atom_id res chain seq x y z
N MET A 1 41.68 20.51 -6.15
CA MET A 1 40.26 20.22 -6.44
C MET A 1 39.99 18.83 -5.91
N ASN A 2 39.45 18.71 -4.69
CA ASN A 2 39.10 17.42 -4.11
C ASN A 2 37.61 17.20 -4.34
N SER A 3 37.29 16.14 -5.09
CA SER A 3 35.93 15.64 -5.26
C SER A 3 35.39 15.18 -3.91
N ILE A 4 34.41 15.89 -3.38
CA ILE A 4 33.60 15.42 -2.26
C ILE A 4 32.74 14.29 -2.83
N SER A 5 32.88 13.12 -2.22
CA SER A 5 32.12 11.92 -2.54
C SER A 5 30.67 12.10 -2.13
N ASP A 6 29.78 12.33 -3.10
CA ASP A 6 28.33 12.25 -2.92
C ASP A 6 27.88 10.79 -2.86
N SER A 7 28.37 10.06 -1.86
CA SER A 7 27.69 8.88 -1.37
C SER A 7 27.00 9.26 -0.07
N GLU A 8 25.99 10.13 -0.16
CA GLU A 8 24.91 10.13 0.83
C GLU A 8 24.32 8.72 0.78
N LYS A 9 24.82 7.84 1.64
CA LYS A 9 24.10 6.63 1.99
C LYS A 9 22.76 7.12 2.49
N HIS A 10 21.70 6.87 1.73
CA HIS A 10 20.34 6.84 2.25
C HIS A 10 20.28 5.72 3.29
N GLU A 11 20.81 5.98 4.49
CA GLU A 11 20.49 5.22 5.68
C GLU A 11 19.00 5.44 5.91
N THR A 12 18.23 4.53 5.35
CA THR A 12 16.81 4.44 5.59
C THR A 12 16.70 3.75 6.92
N GLU A 13 16.15 4.44 7.92
CA GLU A 13 15.81 3.82 9.19
C GLU A 13 15.06 2.50 8.91
N PRO A 14 15.42 1.40 9.61
CA PRO A 14 14.70 0.16 9.45
C PRO A 14 13.24 0.38 9.80
N SER A 15 12.34 -0.14 8.96
CA SER A 15 10.90 -0.04 9.24
C SER A 15 10.62 -0.65 10.62
N LYS A 16 9.87 0.08 11.45
CA LYS A 16 9.34 -0.45 12.73
C LYS A 16 8.35 -1.61 12.52
N TYR A 17 7.88 -1.79 11.28
CA TYR A 17 6.89 -2.79 10.90
C TYR A 17 7.57 -4.02 10.31
N ARG A 18 6.97 -5.18 10.58
CA ARG A 18 7.39 -6.42 9.91
C ARG A 18 7.02 -6.32 8.43
N VAL A 19 7.88 -6.84 7.56
CA VAL A 19 7.67 -6.86 6.12
C VAL A 19 7.71 -8.29 5.62
N ILE A 20 6.66 -8.70 4.92
CA ILE A 20 6.63 -9.93 4.13
C ILE A 20 6.83 -9.54 2.67
N GLN A 21 7.84 -10.12 2.04
CA GLN A 21 8.14 -9.89 0.64
C GLN A 21 8.19 -11.22 -0.13
N HIS A 22 7.40 -11.30 -1.19
CA HIS A 22 7.49 -12.37 -2.20
C HIS A 22 7.90 -11.79 -3.56
N GLY A 23 8.59 -12.60 -4.36
CA GLY A 23 9.11 -12.20 -5.67
C GLY A 23 10.50 -11.55 -5.61
N GLY A 24 11.12 -11.40 -6.79
CA GLY A 24 12.50 -10.96 -6.92
C GLY A 24 12.67 -9.60 -7.62
N SER A 25 13.59 -8.80 -7.06
CA SER A 25 14.48 -7.86 -7.76
C SER A 25 14.14 -6.36 -7.87
N SER A 26 13.19 -5.83 -7.10
CA SER A 26 13.09 -4.36 -6.91
C SER A 26 13.31 -4.01 -5.46
N ASP A 27 14.19 -3.02 -5.19
CA ASP A 27 14.32 -2.41 -3.87
C ASP A 27 12.95 -1.88 -3.40
N PRO A 28 12.33 -2.48 -2.37
CA PRO A 28 11.01 -2.09 -1.90
C PRO A 28 11.05 -0.88 -0.96
N THR A 29 12.22 -0.30 -0.67
CA THR A 29 12.43 0.69 0.39
C THR A 29 11.43 1.86 0.35
N THR A 30 11.25 2.49 -0.81
CA THR A 30 10.27 3.58 -0.94
C THR A 30 8.84 3.11 -0.68
N LYS A 31 8.48 1.90 -1.13
CA LYS A 31 7.15 1.33 -0.88
C LYS A 31 6.94 1.00 0.59
N ILE A 32 7.96 0.45 1.25
CA ILE A 32 7.92 0.19 2.70
C ILE A 32 7.72 1.50 3.46
N ARG A 33 8.39 2.59 3.06
CA ARG A 33 8.22 3.91 3.68
C ARG A 33 6.78 4.42 3.50
N ASP A 34 6.25 4.38 2.27
CA ASP A 34 4.86 4.77 1.99
C ASP A 34 3.87 3.97 2.85
N LEU A 35 4.08 2.65 2.95
CA LEU A 35 3.19 1.74 3.71
C LEU A 35 3.32 1.92 5.21
N SER A 36 4.53 2.20 5.70
CA SER A 36 4.76 2.55 7.11
C SER A 36 4.01 3.83 7.47
N PHE A 37 4.08 4.85 6.61
CA PHE A 37 3.31 6.08 6.79
C PHE A 37 1.80 5.83 6.85
N ILE A 38 1.25 4.97 5.99
CA ILE A 38 -0.18 4.63 6.04
C ILE A 38 -0.54 3.93 7.36
N LEU A 39 0.29 2.98 7.83
CA LEU A 39 0.08 2.30 9.11
C LEU A 39 0.11 3.28 10.30
N ASP A 40 1.04 4.24 10.31
CA ASP A 40 1.16 5.26 11.36
C ASP A 40 -0.11 6.10 11.52
N HIS A 41 -0.87 6.25 10.44
CA HIS A 41 -2.05 7.11 10.38
C HIS A 41 -3.37 6.33 10.42
N TRP A 42 -3.33 5.00 10.37
CA TRP A 42 -4.53 4.17 10.37
C TRP A 42 -5.29 4.31 11.70
N ASP A 43 -4.61 4.10 12.82
CA ASP A 43 -5.25 4.17 14.15
C ASP A 43 -5.77 5.58 14.41
N VAL A 44 -4.97 6.60 14.08
CA VAL A 44 -5.35 8.03 14.18
C VAL A 44 -6.64 8.31 13.41
N PHE A 45 -6.76 7.80 12.18
CA PHE A 45 -7.98 7.94 11.38
C PHE A 45 -9.17 7.20 11.99
N THR A 46 -8.97 6.00 12.54
CA THR A 46 -10.08 5.23 13.12
C THR A 46 -10.58 5.81 14.45
N GLU A 47 -9.71 6.47 15.22
CA GLU A 47 -10.01 6.99 16.56
C GLU A 47 -10.45 8.46 16.57
N ASN A 48 -10.09 9.27 15.56
CA ASN A 48 -10.28 10.73 15.58
C ASN A 48 -11.08 11.25 14.37
N LEU A 49 -12.29 10.72 14.20
CA LEU A 49 -13.14 10.99 13.03
C LEU A 49 -13.67 12.42 12.92
N GLU A 50 -13.66 13.18 14.00
CA GLU A 50 -14.26 14.51 14.09
C GLU A 50 -13.19 15.63 14.20
N ASP A 51 -11.90 15.29 14.13
CA ASP A 51 -10.83 16.28 14.21
C ASP A 51 -10.63 16.95 12.83
N PRO A 52 -10.91 18.27 12.70
CA PRO A 52 -10.83 18.98 11.43
C PRO A 52 -9.39 19.16 10.91
N ILE A 53 -8.38 19.19 11.80
CA ILE A 53 -6.97 19.34 11.40
C ILE A 53 -6.47 18.01 10.82
N LEU A 54 -6.80 16.90 11.49
CA LEU A 54 -6.48 15.56 10.98
C LEU A 54 -7.21 15.27 9.67
N ASP A 55 -8.46 15.73 9.53
CA ASP A 55 -9.23 15.59 8.29
C ASP A 55 -8.57 16.33 7.11
N GLU A 56 -8.03 17.53 7.33
CA GLU A 56 -7.28 18.29 6.30
C GLU A 56 -5.98 17.57 5.91
N GLN A 57 -5.22 17.07 6.88
CA GLN A 57 -4.01 16.30 6.63
C GLN A 57 -4.30 15.04 5.80
N PHE A 58 -5.34 14.28 6.16
CA PHE A 58 -5.74 13.09 5.39
C PHE A 58 -6.28 13.41 4.01
N SER A 59 -6.90 14.58 3.84
CA SER A 59 -7.43 15.04 2.55
C SER A 59 -6.34 15.54 1.60
N THR A 60 -5.12 15.77 2.07
CA THR A 60 -4.00 16.30 1.26
C THR A 60 -2.85 15.30 1.09
N ALA A 61 -2.66 14.38 2.04
CA ALA A 61 -1.62 13.37 1.97
C ALA A 61 -1.90 12.33 0.87
N MET A 62 -1.21 12.45 -0.26
CA MET A 62 -1.31 11.52 -1.38
C MET A 62 -0.55 10.23 -1.09
N VAL A 63 -1.24 9.10 -1.12
CA VAL A 63 -0.73 7.76 -0.85
C VAL A 63 -1.24 6.74 -1.87
N GLY A 64 -0.55 5.60 -1.92
CA GLY A 64 -0.89 4.52 -2.84
C GLY A 64 -0.51 4.86 -4.29
N SER A 65 0.56 4.25 -4.78
CA SER A 65 0.89 4.35 -6.21
C SER A 65 0.14 3.27 -6.98
N ALA A 66 -1.15 3.47 -7.27
CA ALA A 66 -1.86 2.50 -8.08
C ALA A 66 -1.31 2.53 -9.53
N TYR A 67 -0.72 1.40 -9.93
CA TYR A 67 -0.40 1.03 -11.30
C TYR A 67 0.60 1.90 -12.09
N THR A 68 1.02 1.39 -13.25
CA THR A 68 1.83 2.09 -14.25
C THR A 68 1.09 3.31 -14.81
N ARG A 69 1.12 4.47 -14.14
CA ARG A 69 0.52 5.76 -14.59
C ARG A 69 -0.99 5.75 -14.95
N SER A 70 -1.69 4.62 -14.89
CA SER A 70 -3.07 4.48 -15.38
C SER A 70 -4.14 4.52 -14.30
N SER A 71 -3.77 4.45 -13.01
CA SER A 71 -4.71 4.66 -11.90
C SER A 71 -4.35 5.94 -11.17
N SER A 72 -5.36 6.64 -10.65
CA SER A 72 -5.16 7.83 -9.81
C SER A 72 -4.43 7.44 -8.52
N ALA A 73 -3.50 8.29 -8.07
CA ALA A 73 -3.10 8.31 -6.68
C ALA A 73 -4.31 8.74 -5.83
N LEU A 74 -4.40 8.24 -4.59
CA LEU A 74 -5.48 8.59 -3.67
C LEU A 74 -4.94 9.44 -2.54
N THR A 75 -5.79 10.24 -1.90
CA THR A 75 -5.47 10.79 -0.58
C THR A 75 -5.64 9.71 0.49
N LEU A 76 -5.05 9.89 1.67
CA LEU A 76 -5.30 8.99 2.82
C LEU A 76 -6.80 8.89 3.12
N ARG A 77 -7.53 10.02 3.07
CA ARG A 77 -8.99 10.05 3.26
C ARG A 77 -9.72 9.18 2.24
N GLN A 78 -9.35 9.24 0.97
CA GLN A 78 -9.95 8.43 -0.08
C GLN A 78 -9.62 6.94 0.09
N LEU A 79 -8.37 6.62 0.41
CA LEU A 79 -7.93 5.24 0.64
C LEU A 79 -8.65 4.62 1.85
N PHE A 80 -8.69 5.32 2.97
CA PHE A 80 -9.37 4.86 4.18
C PHE A 80 -10.89 4.83 4.01
N GLY A 81 -11.46 5.79 3.28
CA GLY A 81 -12.88 5.80 2.91
C GLY A 81 -13.27 4.59 2.06
N MET A 82 -12.42 4.19 1.12
CA MET A 82 -12.59 2.97 0.33
C MET A 82 -12.60 1.72 1.24
N TRP A 83 -11.64 1.60 2.16
CA TRP A 83 -11.57 0.48 3.09
C TRP A 83 -12.75 0.42 4.06
N ARG A 84 -13.26 1.57 4.52
CA ARG A 84 -14.48 1.64 5.35
C ARG A 84 -15.71 1.07 4.66
N LYS A 85 -15.77 1.14 3.32
CA LYS A 85 -16.83 0.54 2.51
C LYS A 85 -16.60 -0.95 2.23
N GLY A 86 -15.52 -1.54 2.77
CA GLY A 86 -15.11 -2.91 2.49
C GLY A 86 -14.45 -3.10 1.13
N GLU A 87 -14.16 -2.02 0.41
CA GLU A 87 -13.53 -2.09 -0.91
C GLU A 87 -12.01 -2.26 -0.76
N GLY A 88 -11.39 -3.14 -1.56
CA GLY A 88 -9.94 -3.34 -1.51
C GLY A 88 -9.41 -4.07 -0.26
N ILE A 89 -10.27 -4.79 0.45
CA ILE A 89 -9.87 -5.65 1.56
C ILE A 89 -9.91 -7.11 1.12
N HIS A 90 -8.79 -7.81 1.28
CA HIS A 90 -8.68 -9.25 1.11
C HIS A 90 -8.79 -9.92 2.48
N ALA A 91 -9.50 -11.05 2.57
CA ALA A 91 -9.72 -11.79 3.80
C ALA A 91 -8.51 -12.65 4.23
N ARG A 92 -7.48 -12.71 3.40
CA ARG A 92 -6.28 -13.50 3.64
C ARG A 92 -5.07 -12.96 2.90
N PHE A 93 -3.89 -13.40 3.33
CA PHE A 93 -2.60 -13.18 2.66
C PHE A 93 -1.68 -14.39 2.85
N TYR A 94 -0.50 -14.38 2.22
CA TYR A 94 0.51 -15.43 2.41
C TYR A 94 1.62 -14.94 3.34
N ASP A 95 2.08 -15.79 4.25
CA ASP A 95 3.23 -15.50 5.08
C ASP A 95 4.56 -15.69 4.33
N GLU A 96 5.70 -15.50 5.01
CA GLU A 96 7.04 -15.72 4.44
C GLU A 96 7.25 -17.15 3.89
N ASN A 97 6.58 -18.14 4.49
CA ASN A 97 6.65 -19.55 4.11
C ASN A 97 5.60 -19.93 3.05
N ARG A 98 4.79 -18.98 2.58
CA ARG A 98 3.67 -19.17 1.65
C ARG A 98 2.50 -19.94 2.25
N GLU A 99 2.36 -19.93 3.58
CA GLU A 99 1.17 -20.39 4.28
C GLU A 99 0.09 -19.31 4.27
N ILE A 100 -1.18 -19.73 4.25
CA ILE A 100 -2.32 -18.81 4.20
C ILE A 100 -2.61 -18.30 5.62
N ILE A 101 -2.61 -16.98 5.79
CA ILE A 101 -3.06 -16.30 7.01
C ILE A 101 -4.45 -15.71 6.77
N THR A 102 -5.40 -16.03 7.64
CA THR A 102 -6.80 -15.58 7.56
C THR A 102 -7.03 -14.30 8.36
N GLU A 103 -6.40 -13.22 7.92
CA GLU A 103 -6.62 -11.87 8.46
C GLU A 103 -6.80 -10.85 7.32
N PRO A 104 -7.51 -9.73 7.59
CA PRO A 104 -7.76 -8.71 6.58
C PRO A 104 -6.46 -8.04 6.09
N LEU A 105 -6.14 -8.25 4.82
CA LEU A 105 -5.13 -7.49 4.10
C LEU A 105 -5.79 -6.30 3.40
N TYR A 106 -5.44 -5.10 3.84
CA TYR A 106 -5.89 -3.83 3.27
C TYR A 106 -5.00 -3.49 2.09
N MET A 107 -5.54 -3.65 0.87
CA MET A 107 -4.80 -3.42 -0.36
C MET A 107 -4.56 -1.92 -0.55
N VAL A 108 -3.29 -1.56 -0.75
CA VAL A 108 -2.85 -0.19 -1.00
C VAL A 108 -2.53 0.02 -2.47
N GLY A 109 -2.06 -1.01 -3.19
CA GLY A 109 -1.82 -0.90 -4.62
C GLY A 109 -1.28 -2.16 -5.27
N MET A 110 -1.05 -2.04 -6.57
CA MET A 110 -0.47 -3.09 -7.41
C MET A 110 0.27 -2.46 -8.60
N GLY A 111 1.37 -3.09 -9.02
CA GLY A 111 2.20 -2.67 -10.15
C GLY A 111 2.84 -3.88 -10.84
N GLY A 112 3.35 -3.68 -12.06
CA GLY A 112 3.94 -4.77 -12.84
C GLY A 112 3.89 -4.51 -14.34
N SER A 113 4.20 -5.54 -15.12
CA SER A 113 4.26 -5.44 -16.58
C SER A 113 3.06 -6.12 -17.23
N VAL A 114 2.23 -5.32 -17.92
CA VAL A 114 1.10 -5.80 -18.74
C VAL A 114 1.54 -6.87 -19.73
N LEU A 115 2.70 -6.69 -20.37
CA LEU A 115 3.19 -7.60 -21.41
C LEU A 115 3.55 -8.98 -20.87
N SER A 116 4.10 -9.04 -19.66
CA SER A 116 4.52 -10.30 -19.03
C SER A 116 3.42 -10.97 -18.18
N GLY A 117 2.38 -10.22 -17.81
CA GLY A 117 1.39 -10.66 -16.82
C GLY A 117 1.93 -10.74 -15.38
N ALA A 118 3.20 -10.38 -15.15
CA ALA A 118 3.80 -10.35 -13.81
C ALA A 118 3.34 -9.10 -13.05
N PHE A 119 2.75 -9.30 -11.88
CA PHE A 119 2.26 -8.24 -11.01
C PHE A 119 2.67 -8.48 -9.56
N VAL A 120 3.00 -7.39 -8.88
CA VAL A 120 3.24 -7.31 -7.45
C VAL A 120 2.16 -6.43 -6.87
N PHE A 121 1.47 -6.90 -5.85
CA PHE A 121 0.57 -6.09 -5.03
C PHE A 121 1.20 -5.80 -3.69
N TRP A 122 0.72 -4.74 -3.05
CA TRP A 122 1.14 -4.40 -1.70
C TRP A 122 -0.04 -3.87 -0.89
N GLY A 123 0.04 -4.11 0.40
CA GLY A 123 -0.97 -3.75 1.36
C GLY A 123 -0.44 -3.82 2.77
N ILE A 124 -1.34 -3.59 3.72
CA ILE A 124 -1.03 -3.57 5.14
C ILE A 124 -2.01 -4.46 5.90
N VAL A 125 -1.56 -5.00 7.03
CA VAL A 125 -2.39 -5.71 8.00
C VAL A 125 -2.25 -4.93 9.32
N PRO A 126 -3.12 -3.92 9.55
CA PRO A 126 -2.96 -2.99 10.67
C PRO A 126 -2.94 -3.68 12.03
N SER A 127 -3.77 -4.72 12.21
CA SER A 127 -3.83 -5.54 13.44
C SER A 127 -2.50 -6.14 13.86
N GLN A 128 -1.57 -6.31 12.92
CA GLN A 128 -0.25 -6.91 13.15
C GLN A 128 0.90 -5.91 12.99
N GLY A 129 0.64 -4.66 12.62
CA GLY A 129 1.70 -3.73 12.20
C GLY A 129 2.56 -4.35 11.08
N LEU A 130 1.91 -4.90 10.06
CA LEU A 130 2.56 -5.71 9.04
C LEU A 130 2.36 -5.12 7.65
N ILE A 131 3.44 -5.15 6.86
CA ILE A 131 3.47 -4.77 5.45
C ILE A 131 3.60 -6.04 4.61
N VAL A 132 2.77 -6.17 3.58
CA VAL A 132 2.82 -7.29 2.63
C VAL A 132 3.10 -6.75 1.25
N ILE A 133 4.15 -7.23 0.59
CA ILE A 133 4.52 -6.96 -0.80
C ILE A 133 4.69 -8.31 -1.49
N SER A 134 3.83 -8.66 -2.43
CA SER A 134 3.78 -10.02 -2.93
C SER A 134 3.36 -10.10 -4.39
N ASP A 135 3.92 -11.07 -5.11
CA ASP A 135 3.49 -11.49 -6.44
C ASP A 135 2.47 -12.65 -6.40
N ILE A 136 2.07 -13.10 -5.20
CA ILE A 136 1.18 -14.25 -4.98
C ILE A 136 -0.22 -13.76 -4.57
N CYS A 137 -1.17 -13.66 -5.50
CA CYS A 137 -2.51 -13.16 -5.17
C CYS A 137 -3.24 -14.06 -4.15
N PRO A 138 -3.69 -13.53 -3.00
CA PRO A 138 -4.35 -14.32 -1.96
C PRO A 138 -5.78 -14.73 -2.29
N GLU A 139 -6.41 -14.04 -3.24
CA GLU A 139 -7.78 -14.29 -3.67
C GLU A 139 -7.91 -14.19 -5.18
N LEU A 140 -7.69 -15.33 -5.85
CA LEU A 140 -7.81 -15.47 -7.29
C LEU A 140 -9.16 -14.89 -7.76
N GLY A 141 -9.09 -13.92 -8.68
CA GLY A 141 -10.25 -13.18 -9.20
C GLY A 141 -10.49 -11.80 -8.58
N LYS A 142 -10.02 -11.55 -7.35
CA LYS A 142 -10.14 -10.21 -6.71
C LYS A 142 -8.95 -9.28 -6.99
N CYS A 143 -7.78 -9.84 -7.34
CA CYS A 143 -6.57 -9.06 -7.67
C CYS A 143 -6.42 -8.73 -9.17
N SER A 144 -7.51 -8.56 -9.94
CA SER A 144 -7.34 -8.22 -11.36
C SER A 144 -6.94 -6.75 -11.55
N VAL A 145 -6.03 -6.49 -12.50
CA VAL A 145 -5.60 -5.13 -12.87
C VAL A 145 -6.79 -4.23 -13.17
N ARG A 146 -7.71 -4.69 -14.03
CA ARG A 146 -8.87 -3.91 -14.46
C ARG A 146 -9.79 -3.56 -13.30
N SER A 147 -10.06 -4.51 -12.40
CA SER A 147 -10.92 -4.25 -11.24
C SER A 147 -10.29 -3.21 -10.30
N ASN A 148 -8.97 -3.31 -10.07
CA ASN A 148 -8.25 -2.35 -9.25
C ASN A 148 -8.24 -0.94 -9.86
N ILE A 149 -7.98 -0.80 -11.17
CA ILE A 149 -8.04 0.49 -11.88
C ILE A 149 -9.41 1.16 -11.68
N VAL A 150 -10.49 0.41 -11.93
CA VAL A 150 -11.86 0.95 -11.80
C VAL A 150 -12.15 1.40 -10.37
N ARG A 151 -11.75 0.60 -9.37
CA ARG A 151 -11.95 0.92 -7.95
C ARG A 151 -11.24 2.22 -7.57
N TYR A 152 -9.96 2.37 -7.91
CA TYR A 152 -9.18 3.56 -7.57
C TYR A 152 -9.67 4.81 -8.31
N LEU A 153 -10.07 4.67 -9.58
CA LEU A 153 -10.69 5.77 -10.34
C LEU A 153 -12.03 6.24 -9.73
N LYS A 154 -12.79 5.32 -9.14
CA LYS A 154 -14.03 5.66 -8.44
C LYS A 154 -13.71 6.37 -7.13
N ALA A 155 -12.84 5.80 -6.31
CA ALA A 155 -12.42 6.40 -5.03
C ALA A 155 -11.82 7.80 -5.22
N SER A 156 -11.03 8.05 -6.28
CA SER A 156 -10.43 9.36 -6.52
C SER A 156 -11.43 10.47 -6.87
N LYS A 157 -12.67 10.11 -7.22
CA LYS A 157 -13.74 11.04 -7.56
C LYS A 157 -14.71 11.29 -6.41
N GLU A 158 -14.60 10.52 -5.34
CA GLU A 158 -15.37 10.71 -4.12
C GLU A 158 -14.61 11.75 -3.28
N VAL A 159 -15.26 12.89 -3.03
CA VAL A 159 -14.80 14.01 -2.19
C VAL A 159 -15.62 13.99 -0.92
#